data_AF-A0A523WF54-F1
#
_entry.id   AF-A0A523WF54-F1
#
_cell.length_a   1.000
_cell.length_b   1.000
_cell.length_c   1.000
_cell.angle_alpha   90.00
_cell.angle_beta   90.00
_cell.angle_gamma   90.00
#
_symmetry.space_group_name_H-M   'P 1'
#
loop_
_entity.id
_entity.type
_entity.pdbx_description
1 polymer ?
#
loop_
_entity_poly.entity_id
_entity_poly.type
_entity_poly.pdbx_seq_one_letter_code
_entity_poly.pdbx_strand_id
1 'polypeptide(L)'
;MRIVTVEIREVTCQNILNRSAIADYCINPYTGCQHSCCYCYARFVARYVGKRMKDWAKFVYPKINTGTVLSKQIKRALIIISATKR
;
A
#
# COMPACT_ATOMS: atom_id res chain seq x y z
N MET A 1 17.62 23.60 -1.08
CA MET A 1 17.08 22.22 -1.04
C MET A 1 16.93 21.84 0.43
N ARG A 2 15.70 21.72 0.96
CA ARG A 2 15.50 21.33 2.38
C ARG A 2 15.67 19.82 2.48
N ILE A 3 16.68 19.36 3.23
CA ILE A 3 16.77 17.94 3.61
C ILE A 3 15.62 17.70 4.59
N VAL A 4 14.60 16.97 4.14
CA VAL A 4 13.49 16.55 5.00
C VAL A 4 13.85 15.16 5.52
N THR A 5 14.05 15.02 6.82
CA THR A 5 14.18 13.71 7.44
C THR A 5 12.88 12.94 7.25
N VAL A 6 12.97 11.76 6.63
CA VAL A 6 11.82 10.89 6.37
C VAL A 6 11.70 9.89 7.51
N GLU A 7 10.52 9.82 8.12
CA GLU A 7 10.19 8.79 9.11
C GLU A 7 9.99 7.44 8.41
N ILE A 8 10.84 6.47 8.72
CA ILE A 8 10.70 5.10 8.22
C ILE A 8 10.30 4.20 9.38
N ARG A 9 9.21 3.46 9.19
CA ARG A 9 8.70 2.52 10.19
C ARG A 9 8.21 1.26 9.51
N GLU A 10 8.83 0.14 9.82
CA GLU A 10 8.37 -1.17 9.36
C GLU A 10 7.00 -1.47 9.97
N VAL A 11 6.09 -1.97 9.14
CA VAL A 11 4.74 -2.35 9.56
C VAL A 11 4.37 -3.71 8.97
N THR A 12 3.41 -4.37 9.60
CA THR A 12 2.78 -5.58 9.03
C THR A 12 1.41 -5.23 8.48
N CYS A 13 0.92 -6.07 7.56
CA CYS A 13 -0.43 -5.93 7.00
C CYS A 13 -1.17 -7.27 7.02
N GLN A 14 -2.50 -7.21 7.08
CA GLN A 14 -3.36 -8.39 6.96
C GLN A 14 -3.70 -8.70 5.49
N ASN A 15 -3.80 -7.65 4.67
CA ASN A 15 -4.14 -7.73 3.25
C ASN A 15 -3.18 -6.88 2.43
N ILE A 16 -2.76 -7.39 1.27
CA ILE A 16 -1.83 -6.70 0.37
C ILE A 16 -2.33 -6.62 -1.08
N LEU A 17 -3.15 -7.60 -1.50
CA LEU A 17 -3.86 -7.64 -2.77
C LEU A 17 -5.28 -7.11 -2.58
N ASN A 18 -5.67 -6.08 -3.33
CA ASN A 18 -7.01 -5.49 -3.28
C ASN A 18 -7.58 -5.38 -4.68
N ARG A 19 -8.91 -5.46 -4.86
CA ARG A 19 -9.54 -5.06 -6.12
C ARG A 19 -9.40 -3.55 -6.31
N SER A 20 -9.25 -3.11 -7.56
CA SER A 20 -9.09 -1.70 -7.91
C SER A 20 -10.07 -1.31 -9.00
N ALA A 21 -10.35 -0.01 -9.10
CA ALA A 21 -11.09 0.56 -10.23
C ALA A 21 -10.17 0.94 -11.41
N ILE A 22 -8.85 0.89 -11.20
CA ILE A 22 -7.83 1.24 -12.21
C ILE A 22 -7.33 -0.02 -12.95
N ALA A 23 -7.32 -1.16 -12.27
CA ALA A 23 -6.92 -2.48 -12.78
C ALA A 23 -7.68 -3.56 -11.98
N ASP A 24 -7.64 -4.82 -12.40
CA ASP A 24 -8.34 -5.91 -11.69
C ASP A 24 -7.92 -5.99 -10.21
N TYR A 25 -6.62 -5.82 -9.95
CA TYR A 25 -6.04 -5.81 -8.62
C TYR A 25 -4.95 -4.75 -8.48
N CYS A 26 -4.74 -4.28 -7.25
CA CYS A 26 -3.62 -3.42 -6.87
C CYS A 26 -2.90 -3.96 -5.63
N ILE A 27 -1.60 -3.65 -5.57
CA ILE A 27 -0.72 -3.97 -4.45
C ILE A 27 -0.07 -2.69 -3.96
N ASN A 28 -0.12 -2.45 -2.65
CA ASN A 28 0.51 -1.30 -2.01
C ASN A 28 1.54 -1.77 -0.98
N PRO A 29 2.82 -1.96 -1.34
CA PRO A 29 3.85 -2.55 -0.47
C PRO A 29 4.35 -1.61 0.63
N TYR A 30 3.94 -0.34 0.60
CA TYR A 30 4.24 0.64 1.64
C TYR A 30 3.10 1.64 1.77
N THR A 31 3.09 2.39 2.87
CA THR A 31 2.21 3.55 3.08
C THR A 31 3.06 4.81 3.23
N GLY A 32 2.79 5.85 2.44
CA GLY A 32 3.62 7.05 2.39
C GLY A 32 4.46 7.12 1.11
N CYS A 33 5.22 8.20 0.94
CA CYS A 33 6.07 8.44 -0.23
C CYS A 33 7.06 9.56 0.14
N GLN A 34 8.25 9.60 -0.47
CA GLN A 34 9.24 10.69 -0.30
C GLN A 34 9.15 11.77 -1.39
N HIS A 35 8.52 11.47 -2.53
CA HIS A 35 8.58 12.33 -3.73
C HIS A 35 7.63 13.54 -3.68
N SER A 36 6.45 13.40 -3.05
CA SER A 36 5.46 14.48 -2.94
C SER A 36 4.89 15.02 -4.27
N CYS A 37 4.46 14.16 -5.20
CA CYS A 37 3.92 14.66 -6.48
C CYS A 37 2.74 15.62 -6.25
N CYS A 38 2.73 16.76 -6.96
CA CYS A 38 1.67 17.76 -6.85
C CYS A 38 0.28 17.18 -7.18
N TYR A 39 0.23 16.18 -8.06
CA TYR A 39 -0.97 15.44 -8.49
C TYR A 39 -1.23 14.14 -7.70
N CYS A 40 -0.45 13.85 -6.64
CA CYS A 40 -0.55 12.56 -5.96
C CYS A 40 -1.86 12.44 -5.17
N TYR A 41 -2.82 11.68 -5.72
CA TYR A 41 -4.08 11.39 -5.05
C TYR A 41 -3.87 10.59 -3.76
N ALA A 42 -2.89 9.69 -3.71
CA ALA A 42 -2.64 8.79 -2.58
C ALA A 42 -2.33 9.50 -1.25
N ARG A 43 -2.08 10.83 -1.25
CA ARG A 43 -1.88 11.63 -0.03
C ARG A 43 -3.01 11.51 1.00
N PHE A 44 -4.23 11.20 0.57
CA PHE A 44 -5.35 10.99 1.49
C PHE A 44 -5.10 9.80 2.43
N VAL A 45 -4.30 8.81 2.01
CA VAL A 45 -4.03 7.59 2.78
C VAL A 45 -3.28 7.89 4.09
N ALA A 46 -2.60 9.04 4.18
CA ALA A 46 -1.91 9.49 5.39
C ALA A 46 -2.82 9.46 6.64
N ARG A 47 -4.12 9.73 6.49
CA ARG A 47 -5.09 9.73 7.61
C ARG A 47 -5.21 8.37 8.29
N TYR A 48 -5.02 7.27 7.55
CA TYR A 48 -5.15 5.91 8.10
C TYR A 48 -3.96 5.48 8.95
N VAL A 49 -2.88 6.28 8.96
CA VAL A 49 -1.70 6.06 9.79
C VAL A 49 -1.49 7.20 10.79
N GLY A 50 -2.56 7.97 11.08
CA GLY A 50 -2.54 9.07 12.05
C GLY A 50 -1.76 10.30 11.59
N LYS A 51 -1.50 10.45 10.29
CA LYS A 51 -0.81 11.60 9.70
C LYS A 51 -1.78 12.49 8.94
N ARG A 52 -1.45 13.78 8.78
CA ARG A 52 -2.24 14.70 7.95
C ARG A 52 -1.81 14.55 6.50
N MET A 53 -2.69 14.92 5.55
CA MET A 53 -2.34 14.92 4.13
C MET A 53 -1.11 15.79 3.81
N LYS A 54 -0.88 16.87 4.56
CA LYS A 54 0.30 17.74 4.43
C LYS A 54 1.61 17.12 4.94
N ASP A 55 1.52 15.98 5.62
CA ASP A 55 2.68 15.23 6.08
C ASP A 55 3.13 14.18 5.04
N TRP A 56 2.46 14.10 3.88
CA TRP A 56 2.97 13.39 2.70
C TRP A 56 4.38 13.91 2.35
N ALA A 57 5.25 13.04 1.80
CA ALA A 57 6.70 13.27 1.66
C ALA A 57 7.55 13.02 2.92
N LYS A 58 6.95 12.98 4.12
CA LYS A 58 7.70 12.95 5.39
C LYS A 58 7.78 11.58 6.03
N PHE A 59 7.14 10.57 5.44
CA PHE A 59 7.16 9.21 5.97
C PHE A 59 7.03 8.15 4.87
N VAL A 60 7.62 6.98 5.11
CA VAL A 60 7.41 5.76 4.34
C VAL A 60 7.36 4.58 5.30
N TYR A 61 6.25 3.86 5.29
CA TYR A 61 6.03 2.69 6.14
C TYR A 61 6.02 1.42 5.28
N PRO A 62 7.17 0.74 5.12
CA PRO A 62 7.25 -0.50 4.35
C PRO A 62 6.51 -1.64 5.06
N LYS A 63 5.73 -2.41 4.29
CA LYS A 63 5.02 -3.60 4.78
C LYS A 63 5.91 -4.83 4.65
N ILE A 64 6.61 -5.19 5.73
CA ILE A 64 7.67 -6.21 5.70
C ILE A 64 7.16 -7.63 5.44
N ASN A 65 5.89 -7.90 5.71
CA ASN A 65 5.28 -9.21 5.48
C ASN A 65 4.62 -9.36 4.10
N THR A 66 4.84 -8.43 3.16
CA THR A 66 4.19 -8.37 1.84
C THR A 66 4.28 -9.68 1.07
N GLY A 67 5.46 -10.28 0.93
CA GLY A 67 5.63 -11.51 0.15
C GLY A 67 4.81 -12.68 0.70
N THR A 68 4.84 -12.87 2.02
CA THR A 68 4.10 -13.94 2.71
C THR A 68 2.60 -13.76 2.59
N VAL A 69 2.10 -12.54 2.81
CA VAL A 69 0.66 -12.23 2.70
C VAL A 69 0.18 -12.36 1.26
N LEU A 70 0.94 -11.83 0.30
CA LEU A 70 0.59 -11.89 -1.13
C LEU A 70 0.49 -13.34 -1.61
N SER A 71 1.44 -14.19 -1.23
CA SER A 71 1.47 -15.61 -1.61
C SER A 71 0.23 -16.36 -1.11
N LYS A 72 -0.22 -16.08 0.13
CA LYS A 72 -1.45 -16.65 0.70
C LYS A 72 -2.70 -16.14 -0.04
N GLN A 73 -2.75 -14.83 -0.34
CA GLN A 73 -3.91 -14.21 -0.98
C GLN A 73 -4.06 -14.60 -2.45
N ILE A 74 -2.98 -14.72 -3.22
CA ILE A 74 -3.00 -15.19 -4.61
C ILE A 74 -3.53 -16.63 -4.67
N LYS A 75 -3.02 -17.53 -3.81
CA LYS A 75 -3.51 -18.91 -3.74
C LYS A 75 -5.02 -18.95 -3.49
N ARG A 76 -5.53 -18.15 -2.55
CA ARG A 76 -6.97 -18.04 -2.28
C ARG A 76 -7.76 -17.47 -3.46
N ALA A 77 -7.26 -16.43 -4.12
CA ALA A 77 -7.90 -15.84 -5.29
C ALA A 77 -7.97 -16.82 -6.46
N LEU A 78 -6.89 -17.57 -6.72
CA LEU A 78 -6.84 -18.62 -7.74
C LEU A 78 -7.83 -19.75 -7.44
N ILE A 79 -7.94 -20.20 -6.18
CA ILE A 79 -8.92 -21.21 -5.77
C ILE A 79 -10.35 -20.73 -6.06
N ILE A 80 -10.66 -19.46 -5.76
CA ILE A 80 -11.97 -18.89 -6.04
C ILE A 80 -12.22 -18.85 -7.55
N ILE A 81 -11.26 -18.34 -8.35
CA ILE A 81 -11.41 -18.25 -9.81
C ILE A 81 -11.56 -19.64 -10.45
N SER A 82 -10.84 -20.66 -9.97
CA SER A 82 -11.01 -22.05 -10.45
C SER A 82 -12.35 -22.66 -10.04
N ALA A 83 -12.89 -22.27 -8.88
CA ALA A 83 -14.19 -22.76 -8.39
C ALA A 83 -15.38 -22.01 -9.01
N THR A 84 -15.18 -20.78 -9.50
CA THR A 84 -16.23 -19.96 -10.14
C THR A 84 -16.18 -19.98 -11.66
N LYS A 85 -15.25 -20.71 -12.30
CA LYS A 85 -15.38 -21.11 -13.70
C LYS A 85 -16.36 -22.29 -13.80
N ARG A 86 -17.65 -21.97 -13.67
CA ARG A 86 -18.75 -22.68 -14.33
C ARG A 86 -19.36 -21.73 -15.33
#